data_AF-A0A7R9SDY6-F1
#
_entry.id   AF-A0A7R9SDY6-F1
#
_cell.length_a   1.000
_cell.length_b   1.000
_cell.length_c   1.000
_cell.angle_alpha   90.00
_cell.angle_beta   90.00
_cell.angle_gamma   90.00
#
_symmetry.space_group_name_H-M   'P 1'
#
loop_
_entity.id
_entity.type
_entity.pdbx_description
1 polymer ?
#
loop_
_entity_poly.entity_id
_entity_poly.type
_entity_poly.pdbx_seq_one_letter_code
_entity_poly.pdbx_strand_id
1 'polypeptide(L)'
;EGTVVASLNEGEIYGVALWVREGLVATDSQDIMPSKVLAVQLNLNGDHCWVVSDYMCPGLVRKGLTAIYDMSRGLSVAGDRLVVCGDFNT
;
A
#
# COMPACT_ATOMS: atom_id res chain seq x y z
N GLU A 1 -12.20 17.23 3.79
CA GLU A 1 -11.91 16.85 2.40
C GLU A 1 -10.57 16.10 2.37
N GLY A 2 -10.11 15.62 1.22
CA GLY A 2 -8.84 14.90 1.11
C GLY A 2 -8.52 14.53 -0.33
N THR A 3 -7.34 13.96 -0.55
CA THR A 3 -6.79 13.73 -1.90
C THR A 3 -6.22 12.33 -2.05
N VAL A 4 -6.24 11.81 -3.28
CA VAL A 4 -5.47 10.62 -3.64
C VAL A 4 -3.98 11.02 -3.61
N VAL A 5 -3.16 10.24 -2.92
CA VAL A 5 -1.71 10.48 -2.80
C VAL A 5 -0.87 9.47 -3.58
N ALA A 6 -1.42 8.30 -3.85
CA ALA A 6 -0.81 7.32 -4.73
C ALA A 6 -1.88 6.40 -5.31
N SER A 7 -1.63 5.88 -6.51
CA SER A 7 -2.48 4.88 -7.14
C SER A 7 -1.66 3.97 -8.05
N LEU A 8 -2.10 2.73 -8.18
CA LEU A 8 -1.60 1.77 -9.15
C LEU A 8 -2.76 1.29 -10.00
N ASN A 9 -2.65 1.48 -11.31
CA ASN A 9 -3.64 1.03 -12.28
C ASN A 9 -2.96 0.10 -13.28
N GLU A 10 -3.61 -1.03 -13.57
CA GLU A 10 -3.25 -1.90 -14.70
C GLU A 10 -4.44 -1.95 -15.66
N GLY A 11 -4.33 -1.20 -16.76
CA GLY A 11 -5.46 -0.99 -17.68
C GLY A 11 -6.59 -0.17 -17.05
N GLU A 12 -7.82 -0.37 -17.53
CA GLU A 12 -8.98 0.47 -17.16
C GLU A 12 -9.86 -0.10 -16.02
N ILE A 13 -9.60 -1.33 -15.54
CA ILE A 13 -10.62 -2.09 -14.79
C ILE A 13 -10.19 -2.44 -13.35
N TYR A 14 -8.89 -2.46 -13.04
CA TYR A 14 -8.40 -2.92 -11.73
C TYR A 14 -7.24 -2.08 -11.23
N GLY A 15 -7.34 -1.57 -10.00
CA GLY A 15 -6.31 -0.77 -9.37
C GLY A 15 -6.49 -0.59 -7.87
N VAL A 16 -5.47 -0.04 -7.23
CA VAL A 16 -5.50 0.39 -5.83
C VAL A 16 -5.18 1.87 -5.77
N ALA A 17 -5.81 2.58 -4.85
CA ALA A 17 -5.51 3.97 -4.58
C ALA A 17 -5.50 4.19 -3.07
N LEU A 18 -4.62 5.08 -2.62
CA LEU A 18 -4.60 5.54 -1.25
C LEU A 18 -5.02 7.02 -1.21
N TRP A 19 -6.08 7.28 -0.46
CA TRP A 19 -6.62 8.62 -0.26
C TRP A 19 -6.35 9.03 1.18
N VAL A 20 -5.84 10.24 1.39
CA VAL A 20 -5.58 10.77 2.73
C VAL A 20 -6.40 12.02 2.98
N ARG A 21 -6.81 12.16 4.24
CA ARG A 21 -7.46 13.36 4.73
C ARG A 21 -6.47 14.53 4.73
N GLU A 22 -6.99 15.73 4.50
CA GLU A 22 -6.23 16.98 4.65
C GLU A 22 -5.50 17.05 6.00
N GLY A 23 -4.25 17.51 5.97
CA GLY A 23 -3.36 17.57 7.13
C GLY A 23 -2.48 16.34 7.34
N LEU A 24 -2.73 15.23 6.63
CA LEU A 24 -1.81 14.10 6.56
C LEU A 24 -0.87 14.23 5.37
N VAL A 25 0.40 13.90 5.57
CA VAL A 25 1.44 14.02 4.55
C VAL A 25 1.93 12.62 4.18
N ALA A 26 1.78 12.26 2.91
CA ALA A 26 2.49 11.12 2.34
C ALA A 26 3.94 11.53 2.06
N THR A 27 4.89 10.73 2.54
CA THR A 27 6.33 11.05 2.47
C THR A 27 7.08 10.17 1.48
N ASP A 28 6.59 8.96 1.21
CA ASP A 28 7.20 8.01 0.29
C ASP A 28 6.16 7.00 -0.23
N SER A 29 6.44 6.32 -1.34
CA SER A 29 5.62 5.23 -1.85
C SER A 29 6.42 4.16 -2.57
N GLN A 30 6.01 2.90 -2.43
CA GLN A 30 6.56 1.76 -3.15
C GLN A 30 5.45 0.94 -3.78
N ASP A 31 5.74 0.29 -4.90
CA ASP A 31 4.78 -0.59 -5.57
C ASP A 31 5.39 -1.93 -5.97
N ILE A 32 4.53 -2.94 -6.09
CA ILE A 32 4.88 -4.24 -6.69
C ILE A 32 3.85 -4.63 -7.72
N MET A 33 4.29 -4.64 -8.97
CA MET A 33 3.58 -5.21 -10.11
C MET A 33 4.08 -6.64 -10.43
N PRO A 34 3.23 -7.53 -10.96
CA PRO A 34 1.80 -7.36 -11.28
C PRO A 34 0.88 -7.62 -10.07
N SER A 35 1.42 -7.74 -8.86
CA SER A 35 0.66 -8.10 -7.66
C SER A 35 -0.23 -6.98 -7.10
N LYS A 36 -0.19 -5.77 -7.69
CA LYS A 36 -1.03 -4.60 -7.33
C LYS A 36 -1.00 -4.28 -5.85
N VAL A 37 0.22 -4.21 -5.31
CA VAL A 37 0.49 -3.83 -3.93
C VAL A 37 1.09 -2.43 -3.94
N LEU A 38 0.46 -1.49 -3.26
CA LEU A 38 0.89 -0.10 -3.10
C LEU A 38 1.17 0.17 -1.63
N ALA A 39 2.41 0.50 -1.27
CA ALA A 39 2.76 1.00 0.04
C ALA A 39 2.95 2.51 0.00
N VAL A 40 2.41 3.22 0.98
CA VAL A 40 2.62 4.66 1.17
C VAL A 40 3.02 4.92 2.61
N GLN A 41 4.11 5.65 2.82
CA GLN A 41 4.48 6.12 4.15
C GLN A 41 3.72 7.40 4.46
N LEU A 42 3.04 7.42 5.60
CA LEU A 42 2.34 8.57 6.13
C LEU A 42 3.07 9.10 7.37
N ASN A 43 3.22 10.42 7.45
CA ASN A 43 3.64 11.10 8.67
C ASN A 43 2.42 11.42 9.54
N LEU A 44 2.42 10.87 10.76
CA LEU A 44 1.39 11.02 11.78
C LEU A 44 1.96 11.79 12.98
N ASN A 45 2.10 13.12 12.84
CA ASN A 45 2.59 14.01 13.89
C ASN A 45 4.00 13.63 14.42
N GLY A 46 4.91 13.25 13.53
CA GLY A 46 6.28 12.85 13.87
C GLY A 46 6.48 11.34 14.01
N ASP A 47 5.40 10.55 14.09
CA ASP A 47 5.45 9.11 13.90
C ASP A 47 5.33 8.78 12.41
N HIS A 48 5.93 7.68 11.96
CA HIS A 48 5.76 7.17 10.61
C HIS A 48 4.92 5.89 10.60
N CYS A 49 4.04 5.79 9.61
CA CYS A 49 3.23 4.60 9.37
C CYS A 49 3.21 4.25 7.88
N TRP A 50 3.64 3.05 7.54
CA TRP A 50 3.43 2.48 6.22
C TRP A 50 2.02 1.91 6.11
N VAL A 51 1.29 2.33 5.09
CA VAL A 51 0.00 1.76 4.72
C VAL A 51 0.16 1.05 3.39
N VAL A 52 -0.04 -0.26 3.41
CA VAL A 52 -0.02 -1.14 2.24
C VAL A 52 -1.46 -1.40 1.81
N SER A 53 -1.80 -0.97 0.61
CA SER A 53 -3.08 -1.18 -0.06
C SER A 53 -2.92 -2.24 -1.16
N ASP A 54 -3.78 -3.26 -1.16
CA ASP A 54 -3.73 -4.33 -2.15
C ASP A 54 -5.09 -4.66 -2.79
N TYR A 55 -4.99 -5.19 -4.02
CA TYR A 55 -6.10 -5.87 -4.69
C TYR A 55 -5.56 -7.14 -5.35
N MET A 56 -5.83 -8.30 -4.76
CA MET A 56 -5.34 -9.58 -5.28
C MET A 56 -6.25 -10.13 -6.36
N CYS A 57 -5.78 -10.13 -7.61
CA CYS A 57 -6.50 -10.79 -8.68
C CYS A 57 -6.69 -12.30 -8.38
N PRO A 58 -7.89 -12.86 -8.58
CA PRO A 58 -8.11 -14.30 -8.48
C PRO A 58 -7.10 -15.07 -9.33
N GLY A 59 -6.41 -16.04 -8.73
CA GLY A 59 -5.31 -16.78 -9.35
C GLY A 59 -3.89 -16.26 -9.07
N LEU A 60 -3.76 -15.06 -8.51
CA LEU A 60 -2.45 -14.49 -8.09
C LEU A 60 -2.30 -14.33 -6.58
N VAL A 61 -3.31 -14.71 -5.78
CA VAL A 61 -3.36 -14.54 -4.31
C VAL A 61 -2.04 -14.92 -3.62
N ARG A 62 -1.52 -16.14 -3.84
CA ARG A 62 -0.27 -16.58 -3.20
C ARG A 62 0.94 -15.70 -3.55
N LYS A 63 1.03 -15.27 -4.81
CA LYS A 63 2.10 -14.37 -5.27
C LYS A 63 1.93 -12.97 -4.67
N GLY A 64 0.69 -12.50 -4.53
CA GLY A 64 0.35 -11.25 -3.86
C GLY A 64 0.76 -11.26 -2.39
N LEU A 65 0.35 -12.28 -1.63
CA LEU A 65 0.70 -12.42 -0.20
C LEU A 65 2.21 -12.52 0.02
N THR A 66 2.93 -13.22 -0.86
CA THR A 66 4.40 -13.29 -0.80
C THR A 66 5.02 -11.91 -1.05
N ALA A 67 4.51 -11.16 -2.03
CA ALA A 67 4.98 -9.81 -2.31
C ALA A 67 4.74 -8.84 -1.14
N ILE A 68 3.57 -8.90 -0.50
CA ILE A 68 3.27 -8.10 0.70
C ILE A 68 4.24 -8.47 1.83
N TYR A 69 4.46 -9.77 2.06
CA TYR A 69 5.38 -10.23 3.08
C TYR A 69 6.81 -9.71 2.85
N ASP A 70 7.34 -9.88 1.64
CA ASP A 70 8.70 -9.44 1.29
C ASP A 70 8.82 -7.91 1.37
N MET A 71 7.82 -7.18 0.87
CA MET A 71 7.75 -5.72 0.99
C MET A 71 7.75 -5.28 2.47
N SER A 72 6.89 -5.89 3.30
CA SER A 72 6.77 -5.53 4.72
C SER A 72 8.08 -5.66 5.49
N ARG A 73 8.92 -6.63 5.13
CA ARG A 73 10.25 -6.82 5.71
C ARG A 73 11.24 -5.73 5.32
N GLY A 74 11.10 -5.17 4.11
CA GLY A 74 11.92 -4.07 3.61
C GLY A 74 11.47 -2.68 4.11
N LEU A 75 10.18 -2.51 4.39
CA LEU A 75 9.61 -1.26 4.91
C LEU A 75 9.87 -1.04 6.40
N SER A 76 10.11 -2.12 7.17
CA SER A 76 10.26 -2.02 8.62
C SER A 76 11.65 -1.48 9.00
N VAL A 77 11.69 -0.18 9.32
CA VAL A 77 12.78 0.46 10.07
C VAL A 77 12.37 0.50 11.56
N ALA A 78 13.33 0.46 12.48
CA ALA A 78 13.04 0.52 13.92
C ALA A 78 12.25 1.80 14.28
N GLY A 79 10.96 1.64 14.58
CA GLY A 79 10.04 2.74 14.95
C GLY A 79 8.83 2.90 14.04
N ASP A 80 8.89 2.37 12.81
CA ASP A 80 7.79 2.51 11.83
C ASP A 80 6.65 1.53 12.14
N ARG A 81 5.41 2.03 12.07
CA ARG A 81 4.19 1.20 12.13
C ARG A 81 3.82 0.71 10.74
N LEU A 82 3.17 -0.45 10.64
CA LEU A 82 2.71 -1.01 9.38
C LEU A 82 1.24 -1.40 9.48
N VAL A 83 0.46 -0.98 8.49
CA VAL A 83 -0.91 -1.42 8.25
C VAL A 83 -0.95 -2.05 6.87
N VAL A 84 -1.49 -3.27 6.78
CA VAL A 84 -1.77 -3.94 5.51
C VAL A 84 -3.28 -4.07 5.39
N CYS A 85 -3.84 -3.60 4.29
CA CYS A 85 -5.28 -3.60 4.03
C CYS A 85 -5.57 -3.70 2.54
N GLY A 86 -6.70 -4.31 2.18
CA GLY A 86 -7.05 -4.50 0.79
C GLY A 86 -8.06 -5.62 0.63
N ASP A 87 -8.28 -6.02 -0.61
CA ASP A 87 -9.08 -7.20 -0.96
C ASP A 87 -8.14 -8.35 -1.34
N PHE A 88 -7.83 -9.17 -0.35
CA PHE A 88 -6.96 -10.34 -0.50
C PHE A 88 -7.58 -11.45 -1.37
N ASN A 89 -8.88 -11.40 -1.66
CA ASN A 89 -9.60 -12.44 -2.42
C ASN A 89 -9.29 -13.88 -1.94
N THR A 90 -9.16 -14.07 -0.62
CA THR A 90 -8.86 -15.36 0.05
C THR A 90 -9.73 -15.61 1.26
#